data_AF-A0A927RME7-F1
#
_entry.id   AF-A0A927RME7-F1
#
_cell.length_a   1.000
_cell.length_b   1.000
_cell.length_c   1.000
_cell.angle_alpha   90.00
_cell.angle_beta   90.00
_cell.angle_gamma   90.00
#
_symmetry.space_group_name_H-M   'P 1'
#
loop_
_entity.id
_entity.type
_entity.pdbx_description
1 polymer ?
#
loop_
_entity_poly.entity_id
_entity_poly.type
_entity_poly.pdbx_seq_one_letter_code
_entity_poly.pdbx_strand_id
1 'polypeptide(L)'
;MTTLTGFVTEGTSETVLAGALVRGYRTLLRTTRALRVYATADTTSTLLATVPAADYPALEIRTGTAKGSDYVLVASGGIPGGQGWICSRWRTSHYAMPHDEPLPGAGVRTGTDGRFSLDVPNGAPAEEVYRLRAGADGHLDGESARGYAALPFTVPLPAATNPVSEARLVSLLHHFKGWYYTPKRPGLATRFTPQYPYDIGITVALETGHPTPPTYNDCCSFVEALLVRGWKDAAVPGFTWNLTKHKRSMITDPTHIYSSVEVLEDSGVADHIDGDALPPPWTVMQGWRNPNNLGSGGHTFLIVDTHRETGRVLTLESNLTYGLNGPGMRMLGNVGDFMGRQFLCPTDGYVYDPAVGDPAHGVPPDTPFRAPTMWDLVRGNAIPPTWVCPGCGTSQLLFVPYCRPPRDWWKHDYLKTWDDIRSYYTGRRLARLRVRDLAWVR
;
A
#
# COMPACT_ATOMS: atom_id res chain seq x y z
N MET A 1 -17.86 -1.44 29.18
CA MET A 1 -17.80 -1.70 27.73
C MET A 1 -17.05 -0.53 27.14
N THR A 2 -15.94 -0.78 26.44
CA THR A 2 -15.11 0.28 25.85
C THR A 2 -15.69 0.63 24.50
N THR A 3 -15.93 1.92 24.24
CA THR A 3 -16.52 2.39 22.98
C THR A 3 -15.65 3.49 22.40
N LEU A 4 -15.30 3.36 21.12
CA LEU A 4 -14.55 4.36 20.36
C LEU A 4 -15.55 5.27 19.67
N THR A 5 -15.48 6.57 19.98
CA THR A 5 -16.37 7.57 19.40
C THR A 5 -15.57 8.57 18.58
N GLY A 6 -16.22 9.24 17.63
CA GLY A 6 -15.55 10.24 16.83
C GLY A 6 -16.37 10.67 15.64
N PHE A 7 -15.69 11.33 14.70
CA PHE A 7 -16.27 11.77 13.44
C PHE A 7 -15.28 11.59 12.28
N VAL A 8 -15.84 11.42 11.08
CA VAL A 8 -15.09 11.33 9.84
C VAL A 8 -15.21 12.65 9.11
N THR A 9 -14.10 13.20 8.62
CA THR A 9 -14.08 14.48 7.92
C THR A 9 -13.58 14.36 6.48
N GLU A 10 -13.96 15.31 5.64
CA GLU A 10 -13.39 15.46 4.29
C GLU A 10 -12.12 16.32 4.34
N GLY A 11 -11.01 15.76 3.87
CA GLY A 11 -9.67 16.36 3.87
C GLY A 11 -9.24 16.82 5.27
N THR A 12 -8.66 18.02 5.31
CA THR A 12 -8.36 18.75 6.55
C THR A 12 -9.48 19.70 6.95
N SER A 13 -10.65 19.63 6.30
CA SER A 13 -11.80 20.48 6.64
C SER A 13 -12.54 19.94 7.87
N GLU A 14 -13.33 20.79 8.51
CA GLU A 14 -14.29 20.37 9.56
C GLU A 14 -15.58 19.77 8.99
N THR A 15 -15.66 19.58 7.66
CA THR A 15 -16.84 19.02 7.01
C THR A 15 -16.96 17.55 7.33
N VAL A 16 -18.04 17.18 8.02
CA VAL A 16 -18.33 15.80 8.44
C VAL A 16 -18.89 14.96 7.29
N LEU A 17 -18.50 13.68 7.22
CA LEU A 17 -18.89 12.75 6.17
C LEU A 17 -19.87 11.68 6.68
N ALA A 18 -21.06 11.65 6.09
CA ALA A 18 -22.10 10.67 6.39
C ALA A 18 -21.88 9.34 5.65
N GLY A 19 -22.33 8.23 6.25
CA GLY A 19 -22.33 6.90 5.63
C GLY A 19 -20.96 6.23 5.49
N ALA A 20 -19.88 6.85 5.96
CA ALA A 20 -18.52 6.30 5.91
C ALA A 20 -18.38 5.08 6.82
N LEU A 21 -17.84 3.97 6.32
CA LEU A 21 -17.48 2.80 7.11
C LEU A 21 -16.24 3.08 7.94
N VAL A 22 -16.30 2.83 9.24
CA VAL A 22 -15.23 3.00 10.22
C VAL A 22 -14.90 1.64 10.83
N ARG A 23 -13.62 1.26 10.82
CA ARG A 23 -13.09 0.08 11.49
C ARG A 23 -12.05 0.47 12.52
N GLY A 24 -12.10 -0.18 13.67
CA GLY A 24 -11.15 0.01 14.76
C GLY A 24 -10.06 -1.04 14.73
N TYR A 25 -8.88 -0.63 15.16
CA TYR A 25 -7.71 -1.48 15.31
C TYR A 25 -7.12 -1.23 16.70
N ARG A 26 -6.73 -2.29 17.40
CA ARG A 26 -5.93 -2.18 18.62
C ARG A 26 -4.45 -2.10 18.23
N THR A 27 -3.68 -1.29 18.94
CA THR A 27 -2.24 -1.21 18.72
C THR A 27 -1.51 -2.15 19.66
N LEU A 28 -0.69 -3.04 19.10
CA LEU A 28 0.16 -3.98 19.82
C LEU A 28 1.63 -3.65 19.56
N LEU A 29 2.48 -3.79 20.58
CA LEU A 29 3.93 -3.78 20.41
C LEU A 29 4.42 -5.19 20.11
N ARG A 30 5.00 -5.39 18.91
CA ARG A 30 5.64 -6.64 18.55
C ARG A 30 7.11 -6.66 18.97
N THR A 31 7.50 -7.64 19.76
CA THR A 31 8.90 -7.90 20.11
C THR A 31 9.38 -9.20 19.45
N THR A 32 10.52 -9.17 18.78
CA THR A 32 11.08 -10.36 18.09
C THR A 32 12.11 -11.11 18.93
N ARG A 33 12.41 -10.60 20.12
CA ARG A 33 13.34 -11.16 21.09
C ARG A 33 12.91 -10.74 22.50
N ALA A 34 13.52 -11.35 23.50
CA ALA A 34 13.30 -10.93 24.87
C ALA A 34 13.78 -9.48 25.08
N LEU A 35 12.96 -8.64 25.71
CA LEU A 35 13.25 -7.23 25.96
C LEU A 35 13.05 -6.87 27.43
N ARG A 36 13.86 -5.92 27.89
CA ARG A 36 13.80 -5.35 29.23
C ARG A 36 12.62 -4.40 29.36
N VAL A 37 11.95 -4.46 30.50
CA VAL A 37 10.81 -3.63 30.86
C VAL A 37 11.19 -2.74 32.04
N TYR A 38 10.91 -1.46 31.93
CA TYR A 38 11.37 -0.41 32.82
C TYR A 38 10.20 0.28 33.54
N ALA A 39 10.46 0.82 34.73
CA ALA A 39 9.45 1.51 35.52
C ALA A 39 9.00 2.84 34.89
N THR A 40 9.91 3.51 34.18
CA THR A 40 9.60 4.72 33.40
C THR A 40 10.13 4.58 31.98
N ALA A 41 9.77 5.53 31.09
CA ALA A 41 10.27 5.62 29.71
C ALA A 41 11.76 6.03 29.64
N ASP A 42 12.61 5.31 30.38
CA ASP A 42 14.04 5.51 30.48
C ASP A 42 14.73 4.19 30.84
N THR A 43 15.66 3.74 29.99
CA THR A 43 16.49 2.55 30.22
C THR A 43 17.38 2.60 31.47
N THR A 44 17.54 3.77 32.09
CA THR A 44 18.27 3.94 33.36
C THR A 44 17.37 3.81 34.59
N SER A 45 16.05 3.75 34.39
CA SER A 45 15.10 3.52 35.48
C SER A 45 15.09 2.06 35.95
N THR A 46 14.36 1.80 37.04
CA THR A 46 14.23 0.47 37.63
C THR A 46 13.78 -0.55 36.61
N LEU A 47 14.56 -1.62 36.45
CA LEU A 47 14.20 -2.79 35.66
C LEU A 47 13.10 -3.56 36.40
N LEU A 48 11.91 -3.66 35.80
CA LEU A 48 10.77 -4.38 36.35
C LEU A 48 10.81 -5.86 35.98
N ALA A 49 11.08 -6.15 34.70
CA ALA A 49 11.04 -7.50 34.17
C ALA A 49 11.88 -7.62 32.88
N THR A 50 12.05 -8.85 32.42
CA THR A 50 12.39 -9.15 31.03
C THR A 50 11.28 -10.01 30.46
N VAL A 51 10.65 -9.55 29.39
CA VAL A 51 9.52 -10.23 28.77
C VAL A 51 9.97 -10.93 27.48
N PRO A 52 9.40 -12.10 27.13
CA PRO A 52 9.78 -12.86 25.94
C PRO A 52 9.40 -12.15 24.63
N ALA A 53 9.81 -12.74 23.49
CA ALA A 53 9.31 -12.33 22.18
C ALA A 53 7.80 -12.62 22.08
N ALA A 54 6.99 -11.59 21.94
CA ALA A 54 5.53 -11.69 21.80
C ALA A 54 4.93 -10.36 21.33
N ASP A 55 3.62 -10.34 21.13
CA ASP A 55 2.84 -9.12 20.98
C ASP A 55 2.25 -8.70 22.33
N TYR A 56 2.43 -7.44 22.69
CA TYR A 56 1.93 -6.87 23.94
C TYR A 56 0.98 -5.70 23.66
N PRO A 57 -0.16 -5.57 24.35
CA PRO A 57 -1.02 -4.40 24.25
C PRO A 57 -0.25 -3.11 24.52
N ALA A 58 -0.32 -2.15 23.60
CA ALA A 58 0.29 -0.83 23.79
C ALA A 58 -0.67 0.06 24.57
N LEU A 59 -0.21 0.58 25.70
CA LEU A 59 -0.94 1.51 26.56
C LEU A 59 -0.50 2.96 26.36
N GLU A 60 0.74 3.21 25.96
CA GLU A 60 1.22 4.57 25.66
C GLU A 60 2.43 4.48 24.72
N ILE A 61 2.55 5.41 23.76
CA ILE A 61 3.70 5.49 22.86
C ILE A 61 4.36 6.85 23.02
N ARG A 62 5.65 6.87 23.36
CA ARG A 62 6.47 8.08 23.45
C ARG A 62 7.60 8.03 22.44
N THR A 63 7.52 8.87 21.42
CA THR A 63 8.54 8.99 20.37
C THR A 63 9.55 10.09 20.68
N GLY A 64 10.83 9.88 20.33
CA GLY A 64 11.85 10.93 20.36
C GLY A 64 12.22 11.40 21.77
N THR A 65 12.08 10.53 22.77
CA THR A 65 12.42 10.83 24.17
C THR A 65 13.94 10.88 24.40
N ALA A 66 14.40 10.63 25.63
CA ALA A 66 15.81 10.66 26.04
C ALA A 66 16.74 10.00 25.01
N LYS A 67 17.70 10.79 24.51
CA LYS A 67 18.78 10.36 23.60
C LYS A 67 18.29 9.79 22.25
N GLY A 68 17.10 10.20 21.79
CA GLY A 68 16.54 9.75 20.50
C GLY A 68 15.98 8.34 20.57
N SER A 69 15.40 7.98 21.71
CA SER A 69 14.76 6.66 21.93
C SER A 69 13.25 6.77 21.89
N ASP A 70 12.58 5.71 21.45
CA ASP A 70 11.13 5.58 21.57
C ASP A 70 10.82 4.52 22.61
N TYR A 71 9.78 4.76 23.41
CA TYR A 71 9.30 3.84 24.41
C TYR A 71 7.83 3.57 24.23
N VAL A 72 7.42 2.35 24.56
CA VAL A 72 6.03 1.93 24.56
C VAL A 72 5.72 1.33 25.92
N LEU A 73 4.72 1.89 26.61
CA LEU A 73 4.16 1.29 27.82
C LEU A 73 3.29 0.11 27.39
N VAL A 74 3.52 -1.06 27.98
CA VAL A 74 2.79 -2.28 27.64
C VAL A 74 2.17 -2.93 28.86
N ALA A 75 1.07 -3.65 28.65
CA ALA A 75 0.42 -4.49 29.66
C ALA A 75 0.86 -5.96 29.54
N SER A 76 1.16 -6.61 30.65
CA SER A 76 1.35 -8.07 30.70
C SER A 76 1.29 -8.58 32.14
N GLY A 77 0.65 -9.74 32.34
CA GLY A 77 0.64 -10.42 33.64
C GLY A 77 2.03 -10.85 34.13
N GLY A 78 3.03 -10.89 33.24
CA GLY A 78 4.43 -11.18 33.59
C GLY A 78 5.23 -9.96 34.09
N ILE A 79 4.62 -8.77 34.14
CA ILE A 79 5.29 -7.54 34.58
C ILE A 79 4.80 -7.18 35.99
N PRO A 80 5.70 -6.92 36.96
CA PRO A 80 5.30 -6.39 38.27
C PRO A 80 4.46 -5.12 38.15
N GLY A 81 3.27 -5.10 38.77
CA GLY A 81 2.31 -4.01 38.61
C GLY A 81 1.48 -4.06 37.32
N GLY A 82 1.60 -5.13 36.52
CA GLY A 82 0.79 -5.39 35.34
C GLY A 82 1.21 -4.61 34.08
N GLN A 83 2.10 -3.63 34.21
CA GLN A 83 2.52 -2.76 33.11
C GLN A 83 3.95 -2.27 33.26
N GLY A 84 4.58 -1.90 32.14
CA GLY A 84 5.90 -1.26 32.16
C GLY A 84 6.39 -0.85 30.78
N TRP A 85 7.48 -0.08 30.75
CA TRP A 85 7.99 0.57 29.54
C TRP A 85 9.03 -0.28 28.82
N ILE A 86 8.85 -0.48 27.52
CA ILE A 86 9.83 -1.13 26.64
C ILE A 86 10.45 -0.06 25.74
N CYS A 87 11.78 -0.04 25.65
CA CYS A 87 12.50 0.72 24.63
C CYS A 87 12.30 0.05 23.27
N SER A 88 11.47 0.64 22.42
CA SER A 88 11.13 0.10 21.10
C SER A 88 12.13 0.52 20.04
N ARG A 89 12.72 1.71 20.16
CA ARG A 89 13.74 2.23 19.25
C ARG A 89 14.85 2.94 20.02
N TRP A 90 16.08 2.79 19.58
CA TRP A 90 17.19 3.66 19.97
C TRP A 90 17.89 4.21 18.73
N ARG A 91 17.84 5.54 18.55
CA ARG A 91 18.33 6.22 17.35
C ARG A 91 17.68 5.62 16.10
N THR A 92 18.45 4.98 15.22
CA THR A 92 17.95 4.35 13.99
C THR A 92 17.62 2.86 14.16
N SER A 93 18.00 2.26 15.29
CA SER A 93 17.82 0.83 15.55
C SER A 93 16.47 0.56 16.22
N HIS A 94 15.64 -0.28 15.59
CA HIS A 94 14.34 -0.69 16.10
C HIS A 94 14.46 -2.09 16.72
N TYR A 95 13.99 -2.23 17.96
CA TYR A 95 14.01 -3.49 18.72
C TYR A 95 12.62 -4.11 18.82
N ALA A 96 11.60 -3.27 18.77
CA ALA A 96 10.20 -3.63 18.75
C ALA A 96 9.44 -2.58 17.93
N MET A 97 8.30 -2.97 17.36
CA MET A 97 7.54 -2.08 16.50
C MET A 97 6.05 -2.17 16.85
N PRO A 98 5.38 -1.03 17.10
CA PRO A 98 3.94 -1.01 17.14
C PRO A 98 3.35 -1.53 15.82
N HIS A 99 2.21 -2.19 15.90
CA HIS A 99 1.42 -2.55 14.73
C HIS A 99 -0.05 -2.60 15.12
N ASP A 100 -0.93 -2.47 14.14
CA ASP A 100 -2.36 -2.35 14.38
C ASP A 100 -3.03 -3.68 13.97
N GLU A 101 -3.74 -4.29 14.91
CA GLU A 101 -4.52 -5.52 14.69
C GLU A 101 -6.01 -5.16 14.62
N PRO A 102 -6.76 -5.63 13.60
CA PRO A 102 -8.16 -5.29 13.44
C PRO A 102 -9.00 -5.79 14.63
N LEU A 103 -9.89 -4.94 15.12
CA LEU A 103 -10.92 -5.38 16.07
C LEU A 103 -11.90 -6.33 15.36
N PRO A 104 -12.46 -7.32 16.06
CA PRO A 104 -13.46 -8.21 15.47
C PRO A 104 -14.71 -7.44 15.03
N GLY A 105 -15.25 -7.77 13.86
CA GLY A 105 -16.49 -7.20 13.33
C GLY A 105 -16.32 -6.50 11.98
N ALA A 106 -17.44 -6.09 11.37
CA ALA A 106 -17.45 -5.47 10.05
C ALA A 106 -17.09 -3.97 10.06
N GLY A 107 -17.15 -3.32 11.23
CA GLY A 107 -17.08 -1.87 11.41
C GLY A 107 -18.47 -1.23 11.62
N VAL A 108 -18.50 0.09 11.77
CA VAL A 108 -19.72 0.89 11.92
C VAL A 108 -19.79 1.97 10.83
N ARG A 109 -20.98 2.34 10.36
CA ARG A 109 -21.12 3.48 9.44
C ARG A 109 -21.39 4.77 10.21
N THR A 110 -20.83 5.89 9.73
CA THR A 110 -21.14 7.20 10.31
C THR A 110 -22.60 7.56 10.08
N GLY A 111 -23.19 8.24 11.06
CA GLY A 111 -24.52 8.84 10.95
C GLY A 111 -24.56 10.00 9.96
N THR A 112 -25.73 10.60 9.78
CA THR A 112 -25.92 11.77 8.91
C THR A 112 -25.15 13.01 9.39
N ASP A 113 -24.76 13.06 10.66
CA ASP A 113 -23.88 14.07 11.25
C ASP A 113 -22.38 13.69 11.18
N GLY A 114 -22.06 12.62 10.45
CA GLY A 114 -20.72 12.07 10.28
C GLY A 114 -20.06 11.50 11.54
N ARG A 115 -20.82 11.36 12.63
CA ARG A 115 -20.34 10.74 13.87
C ARG A 115 -20.48 9.22 13.83
N PHE A 116 -19.62 8.52 14.56
CA PHE A 116 -19.72 7.08 14.75
C PHE A 116 -19.52 6.71 16.22
N SER A 117 -19.98 5.50 16.55
CA SER A 117 -19.76 4.84 17.84
C SER A 117 -19.45 3.37 17.55
N LEU A 118 -18.23 2.93 17.86
CA LEU A 118 -17.74 1.57 17.61
C LEU A 118 -17.42 0.89 18.93
N ASP A 119 -18.12 -0.19 19.25
CA ASP A 119 -17.85 -0.98 20.45
C ASP A 119 -16.61 -1.85 20.29
N VAL A 120 -15.78 -1.89 21.33
CA VAL A 120 -14.60 -2.75 21.39
C VAL A 120 -14.99 -4.09 22.06
N PRO A 121 -14.92 -5.22 21.34
CA PRO A 121 -15.30 -6.53 21.89
C PRO A 121 -14.40 -6.97 23.06
N ASN A 122 -14.95 -7.82 23.95
CA ASN A 122 -14.20 -8.63 24.92
C ASN A 122 -13.36 -7.91 26.00
N GLY A 123 -13.73 -6.70 26.39
CA GLY A 123 -13.15 -6.08 27.60
C GLY A 123 -11.70 -5.63 27.48
N ALA A 124 -11.25 -5.30 26.25
CA ALA A 124 -9.97 -4.62 26.06
C ALA A 124 -9.94 -3.33 26.93
N PRO A 125 -8.84 -3.09 27.68
CA PRO A 125 -8.72 -1.94 28.56
C PRO A 125 -9.03 -0.63 27.82
N ALA A 126 -9.75 0.28 28.50
CA ALA A 126 -9.95 1.65 28.00
C ALA A 126 -8.62 2.40 27.81
N GLU A 127 -7.57 1.90 28.45
CA GLU A 127 -6.20 2.42 28.45
C GLU A 127 -5.37 1.93 27.24
N GLU A 128 -5.86 0.97 26.45
CA GLU A 128 -5.19 0.59 25.20
C GLU A 128 -5.21 1.73 24.19
N VAL A 129 -4.16 1.75 23.36
CA VAL A 129 -4.04 2.64 22.22
C VAL A 129 -4.76 2.01 21.03
N TYR A 130 -5.65 2.78 20.40
CA TYR A 130 -6.39 2.39 19.21
C TYR A 130 -6.04 3.29 18.03
N ARG A 131 -6.25 2.75 16.83
CA ARG A 131 -6.29 3.51 15.58
C ARG A 131 -7.57 3.18 14.84
N LEU A 132 -8.19 4.20 14.25
CA LEU A 132 -9.33 4.02 13.38
C LEU A 132 -8.93 4.18 11.93
N ARG A 133 -9.58 3.39 11.08
CA ARG A 133 -9.57 3.60 9.64
C ARG A 133 -11.00 3.86 9.20
N ALA A 134 -11.21 4.84 8.33
CA ALA A 134 -12.53 5.17 7.82
C ALA A 134 -12.52 5.20 6.29
N GLY A 135 -13.72 5.13 5.70
CA GLY A 135 -13.89 5.08 4.26
C GLY A 135 -15.30 5.37 3.77
N ALA A 136 -15.46 6.23 2.77
CA ALA A 136 -16.75 6.40 2.09
C ALA A 136 -17.05 5.16 1.23
N ASP A 137 -18.30 4.73 1.19
CA ASP A 137 -18.78 3.60 0.35
C ASP A 137 -18.08 2.23 0.56
N GLY A 138 -17.40 2.03 1.70
CA GLY A 138 -16.74 0.78 2.06
C GLY A 138 -15.21 0.78 1.94
N HIS A 139 -14.59 1.94 1.73
CA HIS A 139 -13.21 2.03 1.24
C HIS A 139 -12.30 2.82 2.19
N LEU A 140 -11.50 2.12 3.00
CA LEU A 140 -10.76 2.69 4.14
C LEU A 140 -9.59 3.63 3.76
N ASP A 141 -9.90 4.82 3.29
CA ASP A 141 -8.95 5.77 2.68
C ASP A 141 -8.33 6.79 3.68
N GLY A 142 -8.81 6.77 4.93
CA GLY A 142 -8.37 7.64 6.02
C GLY A 142 -7.96 6.85 7.25
N GLU A 143 -6.96 7.36 7.97
CA GLU A 143 -6.50 6.79 9.24
C GLU A 143 -6.45 7.89 10.30
N SER A 144 -6.89 7.57 11.52
CA SER A 144 -6.72 8.48 12.66
C SER A 144 -5.28 8.47 13.16
N ALA A 145 -4.93 9.51 13.93
CA ALA A 145 -3.85 9.36 14.89
C ALA A 145 -4.16 8.21 15.86
N ARG A 146 -3.11 7.62 16.45
CA ARG A 146 -3.29 6.68 17.55
C ARG A 146 -3.78 7.45 18.77
N GLY A 147 -4.77 6.91 19.47
CA GLY A 147 -5.43 7.59 20.59
C GLY A 147 -6.14 6.62 21.52
N TYR A 148 -6.79 7.18 22.54
CA TYR A 148 -7.46 6.44 23.61
C TYR A 148 -8.97 6.46 23.42
N ALA A 149 -9.65 5.41 23.87
CA ALA A 149 -11.12 5.36 23.85
C ALA A 149 -11.79 6.52 24.59
N ALA A 150 -11.11 7.10 25.60
CA ALA A 150 -11.60 8.21 26.40
C ALA A 150 -11.70 9.55 25.62
N LEU A 151 -11.09 9.65 24.43
CA LEU A 151 -11.11 10.86 23.60
C LEU A 151 -11.78 10.57 22.25
N PRO A 152 -12.52 11.54 21.69
CA PRO A 152 -13.09 11.40 20.36
C PRO A 152 -11.99 11.34 19.30
N PHE A 153 -12.15 10.45 18.33
CA PHE A 153 -11.26 10.34 17.18
C PHE A 153 -11.73 11.23 16.03
N THR A 154 -10.76 11.77 15.30
CA THR A 154 -10.99 12.38 13.98
C THR A 154 -10.34 11.49 12.93
N VAL A 155 -11.11 11.09 11.91
CA VAL A 155 -10.59 10.33 10.77
C VAL A 155 -10.74 11.14 9.48
N PRO A 156 -9.66 11.74 8.96
CA PRO A 156 -9.73 12.51 7.72
C PRO A 156 -9.74 11.57 6.51
N LEU A 157 -10.73 11.72 5.63
CA LEU A 157 -10.78 11.07 4.32
C LEU A 157 -10.35 12.02 3.22
N PRO A 158 -9.64 11.56 2.18
CA PRO A 158 -9.31 12.42 1.05
C PRO A 158 -10.59 12.82 0.30
N ALA A 159 -10.70 14.09 -0.09
CA ALA A 159 -11.72 14.52 -1.04
C ALA A 159 -11.36 13.96 -2.43
N ALA A 160 -11.89 12.80 -2.81
CA ALA A 160 -11.60 12.22 -4.11
C ALA A 160 -12.75 12.49 -5.09
N THR A 161 -12.57 13.48 -5.97
CA THR A 161 -13.46 13.61 -7.14
C THR A 161 -13.05 12.57 -8.19
N ASN A 162 -13.99 11.70 -8.57
CA ASN A 162 -13.81 10.63 -9.56
C ASN A 162 -12.67 9.63 -9.30
N PRO A 163 -12.67 8.90 -8.17
CA PRO A 163 -11.63 7.94 -7.85
C PRO A 163 -11.73 6.64 -8.67
N VAL A 164 -10.62 5.90 -8.73
CA VAL A 164 -10.58 4.52 -9.24
C VAL A 164 -10.24 3.55 -8.10
N SER A 165 -10.86 2.36 -8.08
CA SER A 165 -10.54 1.31 -7.11
C SER A 165 -9.12 0.79 -7.27
N GLU A 166 -8.42 0.58 -6.16
CA GLU A 166 -7.08 -0.02 -6.12
C GLU A 166 -7.06 -1.39 -6.81
N ALA A 167 -8.06 -2.22 -6.55
CA ALA A 167 -8.21 -3.54 -7.17
C ALA A 167 -8.18 -3.48 -8.71
N ARG A 168 -8.74 -2.41 -9.30
CA ARG A 168 -8.67 -2.20 -10.76
C ARG A 168 -7.24 -1.98 -11.21
N LEU A 169 -6.49 -1.08 -10.57
CA LEU A 169 -5.08 -0.85 -10.92
C LEU A 169 -4.27 -2.13 -10.74
N VAL A 170 -4.44 -2.83 -9.63
CA VAL A 170 -3.74 -4.09 -9.36
C VAL A 170 -4.07 -5.16 -10.41
N SER A 171 -5.33 -5.25 -10.85
CA SER A 171 -5.73 -6.21 -11.90
C SER A 171 -5.03 -5.95 -13.24
N LEU A 172 -4.73 -4.69 -13.55
CA LEU A 172 -4.03 -4.34 -14.79
C LEU A 172 -2.57 -4.82 -14.80
N LEU A 173 -1.98 -5.10 -13.64
CA LEU A 173 -0.62 -5.62 -13.55
C LEU A 173 -0.49 -6.97 -14.28
N HIS A 174 -1.54 -7.79 -14.36
CA HIS A 174 -1.53 -9.10 -15.05
C HIS A 174 -1.18 -9.01 -16.53
N HIS A 175 -1.49 -7.89 -17.16
CA HIS A 175 -1.16 -7.65 -18.56
C HIS A 175 0.34 -7.41 -18.80
N PHE A 176 1.11 -7.13 -17.74
CA PHE A 176 2.55 -6.99 -17.81
C PHE A 176 3.31 -8.30 -17.59
N LYS A 177 2.63 -9.45 -17.49
CA LYS A 177 3.31 -10.75 -17.44
C LYS A 177 4.10 -10.97 -18.73
N GLY A 178 5.41 -11.22 -18.61
CA GLY A 178 6.31 -11.39 -19.74
C GLY A 178 6.79 -10.08 -20.37
N TRP A 179 6.39 -8.94 -19.82
CA TRP A 179 6.95 -7.65 -20.19
C TRP A 179 8.29 -7.43 -19.51
N TYR A 180 9.17 -6.71 -20.17
CA TYR A 180 10.51 -6.48 -19.68
C TYR A 180 11.02 -5.07 -19.94
N TYR A 181 12.05 -4.69 -19.18
CA TYR A 181 12.56 -3.33 -19.22
C TYR A 181 13.23 -3.08 -20.58
N THR A 182 12.99 -1.91 -21.16
CA THR A 182 13.46 -1.58 -22.51
C THR A 182 14.98 -1.68 -22.61
N PRO A 183 15.53 -2.60 -23.43
CA PRO A 183 16.96 -2.74 -23.61
C PRO A 183 17.48 -1.67 -24.58
N LYS A 184 18.80 -1.47 -24.55
CA LYS A 184 19.49 -0.79 -25.64
C LYS A 184 19.53 -1.69 -26.85
N ARG A 185 19.40 -1.10 -28.03
CA ARG A 185 19.57 -1.82 -29.29
C ARG A 185 21.04 -2.24 -29.46
N PRO A 186 21.30 -3.47 -29.97
CA PRO A 186 22.65 -3.87 -30.32
C PRO A 186 23.29 -2.86 -31.28
N GLY A 187 24.44 -2.30 -30.90
CA GLY A 187 25.18 -1.35 -31.74
C GLY A 187 24.58 0.07 -31.84
N LEU A 188 23.52 0.40 -31.10
CA LEU A 188 22.91 1.74 -31.12
C LEU A 188 22.87 2.37 -29.72
N ALA A 189 23.02 3.70 -29.68
CA ALA A 189 22.97 4.47 -28.44
C ALA A 189 21.55 4.58 -27.85
N THR A 190 20.53 4.37 -28.69
CA THR A 190 19.11 4.54 -28.36
C THR A 190 18.45 3.22 -27.99
N ARG A 191 17.43 3.31 -27.12
CA ARG A 191 16.59 2.18 -26.72
C ARG A 191 15.49 1.93 -27.76
N PHE A 192 14.82 0.78 -27.68
CA PHE A 192 13.57 0.57 -28.43
C PHE A 192 12.46 1.50 -27.91
N THR A 193 11.48 1.80 -28.76
CA THR A 193 10.25 2.50 -28.34
C THR A 193 9.42 1.60 -27.42
N PRO A 194 9.14 2.01 -26.17
CA PRO A 194 8.24 1.26 -25.30
C PRO A 194 6.83 1.12 -25.90
N GLN A 195 6.11 0.09 -25.47
CA GLN A 195 4.73 -0.20 -25.90
C GLN A 195 3.82 -0.46 -24.71
N TYR A 196 2.53 -0.68 -24.99
CA TYR A 196 1.53 -0.96 -23.98
C TYR A 196 0.92 -2.35 -24.17
N PRO A 197 0.61 -3.05 -23.07
CA PRO A 197 -0.04 -4.36 -23.17
C PRO A 197 -1.52 -4.30 -23.57
N TYR A 198 -2.08 -3.10 -23.67
CA TYR A 198 -3.47 -2.85 -24.00
C TYR A 198 -3.64 -1.46 -24.63
N ASP A 199 -4.80 -1.23 -25.26
CA ASP A 199 -5.16 0.09 -25.76
C ASP A 199 -5.34 1.09 -24.61
N ILE A 200 -4.64 2.22 -24.73
CA ILE A 200 -4.74 3.37 -23.83
C ILE A 200 -5.32 4.61 -24.52
N GLY A 201 -5.89 4.46 -25.71
CA GLY A 201 -6.48 5.54 -26.52
C GLY A 201 -5.50 6.26 -27.44
N ILE A 202 -4.28 5.74 -27.59
CA ILE A 202 -3.28 6.24 -28.53
C ILE A 202 -2.58 5.09 -29.25
N THR A 203 -2.05 5.38 -30.44
CA THR A 203 -1.20 4.46 -31.19
C THR A 203 0.23 4.96 -31.15
N VAL A 204 1.14 4.14 -30.63
CA VAL A 204 2.59 4.40 -30.66
C VAL A 204 3.20 3.58 -31.79
N ALA A 205 3.75 4.25 -32.79
CA ALA A 205 4.39 3.57 -33.92
C ALA A 205 5.62 2.78 -33.46
N LEU A 206 5.72 1.53 -33.87
CA LEU A 206 6.92 0.71 -33.68
C LEU A 206 8.00 1.17 -34.65
N GLU A 207 9.23 1.28 -34.15
CA GLU A 207 10.40 1.45 -35.01
C GLU A 207 10.69 0.19 -35.84
N THR A 208 11.36 0.35 -36.97
CA THR A 208 11.83 -0.78 -37.80
C THR A 208 12.76 -1.70 -37.00
N GLY A 209 12.55 -3.01 -37.13
CA GLY A 209 13.35 -4.03 -36.41
C GLY A 209 12.94 -4.22 -34.95
N HIS A 210 11.81 -3.64 -34.52
CA HIS A 210 11.26 -3.90 -33.21
C HIS A 210 10.89 -5.39 -33.05
N PRO A 211 11.26 -6.04 -31.94
CA PRO A 211 10.91 -7.44 -31.69
C PRO A 211 9.40 -7.67 -31.63
N THR A 212 8.98 -8.86 -32.07
CA THR A 212 7.57 -9.26 -32.21
C THR A 212 7.32 -10.52 -31.37
N PRO A 213 6.36 -10.51 -30.42
CA PRO A 213 5.51 -9.39 -30.04
C PRO A 213 6.27 -8.30 -29.26
N PRO A 214 5.82 -7.03 -29.32
CA PRO A 214 6.48 -5.94 -28.60
C PRO A 214 6.08 -5.94 -27.13
N THR A 215 6.99 -6.37 -26.24
CA THR A 215 6.71 -6.50 -24.80
C THR A 215 7.70 -5.70 -23.94
N TYR A 216 8.13 -4.54 -24.44
CA TYR A 216 9.07 -3.64 -23.73
C TYR A 216 8.35 -2.50 -23.07
N ASN A 217 8.73 -2.20 -21.83
CA ASN A 217 8.35 -0.97 -21.17
C ASN A 217 9.53 -0.30 -20.45
N ASP A 218 9.31 0.93 -20.06
CA ASP A 218 10.15 1.66 -19.14
C ASP A 218 9.30 2.25 -18.01
N CYS A 219 9.94 3.05 -17.16
CA CYS A 219 9.29 3.64 -16.00
C CYS A 219 8.14 4.59 -16.36
N CYS A 220 8.29 5.40 -17.42
CA CYS A 220 7.27 6.35 -17.84
C CYS A 220 6.08 5.62 -18.49
N SER A 221 6.37 4.73 -19.45
CA SER A 221 5.36 3.97 -20.19
C SER A 221 4.61 2.97 -19.30
N PHE A 222 5.27 2.35 -18.31
CA PHE A 222 4.59 1.50 -17.33
C PHE A 222 3.58 2.31 -16.49
N VAL A 223 4.02 3.42 -15.90
CA VAL A 223 3.15 4.29 -15.09
C VAL A 223 1.99 4.83 -15.93
N GLU A 224 2.28 5.28 -17.15
CA GLU A 224 1.26 5.74 -18.08
C GLU A 224 0.25 4.64 -18.40
N ALA A 225 0.68 3.43 -18.79
CA ALA A 225 -0.26 2.37 -19.12
C ALA A 225 -1.18 2.06 -17.96
N LEU A 226 -0.60 1.88 -16.77
CA LEU A 226 -1.35 1.49 -15.58
C LEU A 226 -2.42 2.53 -15.23
N LEU A 227 -2.05 3.81 -15.20
CA LEU A 227 -2.93 4.88 -14.75
C LEU A 227 -3.94 5.28 -15.83
N VAL A 228 -3.51 5.43 -17.08
CA VAL A 228 -4.41 5.83 -18.17
C VAL A 228 -5.47 4.77 -18.40
N ARG A 229 -5.08 3.49 -18.42
CA ARG A 229 -6.03 2.40 -18.58
C ARG A 229 -6.99 2.29 -17.39
N GLY A 230 -6.48 2.46 -16.17
CA GLY A 230 -7.31 2.43 -14.95
C GLY A 230 -8.45 3.45 -14.98
N TRP A 231 -8.16 4.69 -15.38
CA TRP A 231 -9.16 5.76 -15.46
C TRP A 231 -10.06 5.65 -16.69
N LYS A 232 -9.49 5.26 -17.85
CA LYS A 232 -10.26 5.02 -19.08
C LYS A 232 -11.32 3.93 -18.87
N ASP A 233 -10.94 2.78 -18.32
CA ASP A 233 -11.84 1.64 -18.10
C ASP A 233 -12.88 1.90 -17.01
N ALA A 234 -12.56 2.78 -16.05
CA ALA A 234 -13.52 3.25 -15.05
C ALA A 234 -14.54 4.27 -15.62
N ALA A 235 -14.40 4.67 -16.89
CA ALA A 235 -15.24 5.67 -17.54
C ALA A 235 -15.40 6.96 -16.70
N VAL A 236 -14.30 7.38 -16.07
CA VAL A 236 -14.29 8.57 -15.22
C VAL A 236 -14.78 9.79 -16.02
N PRO A 237 -15.85 10.49 -15.56
CA PRO A 237 -16.38 11.64 -16.26
C PRO A 237 -15.31 12.71 -16.52
N GLY A 238 -15.18 13.13 -17.78
CA GLY A 238 -14.22 14.15 -18.21
C GLY A 238 -12.78 13.66 -18.41
N PHE A 239 -12.45 12.41 -18.06
CA PHE A 239 -11.12 11.86 -18.33
C PHE A 239 -10.90 11.67 -19.83
N THR A 240 -9.80 12.24 -20.34
CA THR A 240 -9.37 12.08 -21.73
C THR A 240 -7.86 11.90 -21.80
N TRP A 241 -7.43 11.01 -22.69
CA TRP A 241 -6.02 10.80 -23.01
C TRP A 241 -5.79 10.89 -24.51
N ASN A 242 -4.74 11.58 -24.93
CA ASN A 242 -4.42 11.81 -26.34
C ASN A 242 -2.90 11.89 -26.54
N LEU A 243 -2.47 11.96 -27.81
CA LEU A 243 -1.05 11.95 -28.16
C LEU A 243 -0.27 13.14 -27.57
N THR A 244 -0.91 14.30 -27.38
CA THR A 244 -0.29 15.47 -26.75
C THR A 244 0.02 15.19 -25.28
N LYS A 245 -0.94 14.63 -24.53
CA LYS A 245 -0.73 14.22 -23.13
C LYS A 245 0.34 13.14 -23.00
N HIS A 246 0.33 12.15 -23.90
CA HIS A 246 1.37 11.12 -23.95
C HIS A 246 2.77 11.71 -24.15
N LYS A 247 2.97 12.58 -25.15
CA LYS A 247 4.28 13.22 -25.38
C LYS A 247 4.79 13.99 -24.17
N ARG A 248 3.89 14.72 -23.49
CA ARG A 248 4.20 15.34 -22.19
C ARG A 248 4.59 14.27 -21.17
N SER A 249 3.79 13.21 -21.00
CA SER A 249 4.10 12.13 -20.05
C SER A 249 5.46 11.45 -20.28
N MET A 250 5.94 11.41 -21.53
CA MET A 250 7.24 10.85 -21.90
C MET A 250 8.41 11.84 -21.72
N ILE A 251 8.17 13.03 -21.19
CA ILE A 251 9.19 14.07 -20.90
C ILE A 251 9.98 14.43 -22.16
N THR A 252 9.30 14.56 -23.30
CA THR A 252 9.95 14.94 -24.56
C THR A 252 10.37 16.42 -24.60
N ASP A 253 9.85 17.24 -23.68
CA ASP A 253 10.20 18.64 -23.52
C ASP A 253 11.04 18.84 -22.24
N PRO A 254 12.33 19.20 -22.37
CA PRO A 254 13.23 19.38 -21.23
C PRO A 254 12.89 20.60 -20.36
N THR A 255 11.96 21.47 -20.77
CA THR A 255 11.44 22.56 -19.92
C THR A 255 10.36 22.09 -18.95
N HIS A 256 9.73 20.95 -19.22
CA HIS A 256 8.70 20.33 -18.40
C HIS A 256 9.18 19.01 -17.79
N ILE A 257 10.22 19.09 -16.97
CA ILE A 257 10.92 17.90 -16.45
C ILE A 257 10.08 17.04 -15.50
N TYR A 258 8.96 17.55 -14.99
CA TYR A 258 8.00 16.83 -14.14
C TYR A 258 6.68 16.49 -14.84
N SER A 259 6.66 16.60 -16.17
CA SER A 259 5.47 16.46 -17.00
C SER A 259 4.70 15.14 -16.84
N SER A 260 5.37 14.06 -16.45
CA SER A 260 4.72 12.77 -16.14
C SER A 260 3.78 12.83 -14.93
N VAL A 261 4.04 13.72 -13.97
CA VAL A 261 3.14 13.98 -12.83
C VAL A 261 2.15 15.10 -13.17
N GLU A 262 2.62 16.19 -13.77
CA GLU A 262 1.79 17.35 -14.12
C GLU A 262 0.61 16.97 -15.02
N VAL A 263 0.83 16.09 -16.00
CA VAL A 263 -0.24 15.66 -16.91
C VAL A 263 -1.33 14.85 -16.20
N LEU A 264 -1.00 14.16 -15.10
CA LEU A 264 -1.96 13.39 -14.29
C LEU A 264 -2.77 14.34 -13.40
N GLU A 265 -2.14 15.37 -12.86
CA GLU A 265 -2.80 16.49 -12.15
C GLU A 265 -3.78 17.21 -13.10
N ASP A 266 -3.31 17.62 -14.28
CA ASP A 266 -4.12 18.27 -15.33
C ASP A 266 -5.30 17.41 -15.80
N SER A 267 -5.19 16.08 -15.65
CA SER A 267 -6.21 15.11 -16.06
C SER A 267 -7.15 14.70 -14.93
N GLY A 268 -7.03 15.28 -13.74
CA GLY A 268 -7.85 14.92 -12.57
C GLY A 268 -7.61 13.51 -12.04
N VAL A 269 -6.48 12.89 -12.38
CA VAL A 269 -6.07 11.55 -11.92
C VAL A 269 -5.42 11.64 -10.54
N ALA A 270 -4.73 12.74 -10.27
CA ALA A 270 -3.92 12.93 -9.07
C ALA A 270 -4.07 14.33 -8.50
N ASP A 271 -3.89 14.45 -7.19
CA ASP A 271 -3.86 15.72 -6.46
C ASP A 271 -2.43 16.04 -6.05
N HIS A 272 -2.01 17.28 -6.28
CA HIS A 272 -0.67 17.73 -5.92
C HIS A 272 -0.40 17.55 -4.42
N ILE A 273 0.80 17.10 -4.08
CA ILE A 273 1.25 17.04 -2.67
C ILE A 273 2.68 17.58 -2.55
N ASP A 274 3.01 18.03 -1.33
CA ASP A 274 4.36 18.46 -0.99
C ASP A 274 5.37 17.34 -1.27
N GLY A 275 6.41 17.67 -2.04
CA GLY A 275 7.47 16.75 -2.42
C GLY A 275 8.40 16.35 -1.28
N ASP A 276 8.31 16.97 -0.11
CA ASP A 276 9.11 16.63 1.07
C ASP A 276 8.33 15.83 2.12
N ALA A 277 7.00 15.92 2.10
CA ALA A 277 6.14 15.20 3.01
C ALA A 277 6.25 13.68 2.79
N LEU A 278 6.03 12.92 3.87
CA LEU A 278 5.94 11.46 3.77
C LEU A 278 4.77 11.10 2.84
N PRO A 279 5.02 10.41 1.71
CA PRO A 279 4.01 10.24 0.68
C PRO A 279 2.90 9.31 1.17
N PRO A 280 1.62 9.69 1.00
CA PRO A 280 0.51 8.77 1.21
C PRO A 280 0.57 7.60 0.20
N PRO A 281 -0.14 6.50 0.48
CA PRO A 281 -0.27 5.39 -0.48
C PRO A 281 -0.77 5.89 -1.83
N TRP A 282 -0.34 5.17 -2.88
CA TRP A 282 -0.58 5.53 -4.28
C TRP A 282 -0.20 6.95 -4.64
N THR A 283 1.03 7.32 -4.32
CA THR A 283 1.65 8.55 -4.80
C THR A 283 2.44 8.28 -6.08
N VAL A 284 2.18 9.04 -7.13
CA VAL A 284 3.06 9.07 -8.31
C VAL A 284 4.18 10.09 -8.08
N MET A 285 5.39 9.73 -8.48
CA MET A 285 6.57 10.58 -8.34
C MET A 285 7.35 10.63 -9.65
N GLN A 286 7.77 11.83 -10.04
CA GLN A 286 8.85 12.06 -10.98
C GLN A 286 10.05 12.62 -10.24
N GLY A 287 11.14 11.86 -10.19
CA GLY A 287 12.38 12.23 -9.52
C GLY A 287 13.53 12.44 -10.50
N TRP A 288 14.41 13.38 -10.18
CA TRP A 288 15.68 13.68 -10.85
C TRP A 288 16.80 13.75 -9.82
N ARG A 289 17.92 13.08 -10.10
CA ARG A 289 19.11 13.15 -9.22
C ARG A 289 19.68 14.57 -9.17
N ASN A 290 19.68 15.24 -10.31
CA ASN A 290 20.01 16.66 -10.45
C ASN A 290 19.05 17.28 -11.49
N PRO A 291 18.10 18.14 -11.09
CA PRO A 291 17.15 18.75 -12.03
C PRO A 291 17.81 19.68 -13.06
N ASN A 292 19.03 20.17 -12.78
CA ASN A 292 19.82 20.98 -13.71
C ASN A 292 20.66 20.15 -14.68
N ASN A 293 20.67 18.81 -14.53
CA ASN A 293 21.36 17.88 -15.41
C ASN A 293 20.54 16.60 -15.57
N LEU A 294 19.60 16.59 -16.52
CA LEU A 294 18.71 15.45 -16.77
C LEU A 294 19.48 14.17 -17.17
N GLY A 295 20.68 14.29 -17.72
CA GLY A 295 21.56 13.16 -17.99
C GLY A 295 22.05 12.41 -16.73
N SER A 296 21.96 13.04 -15.55
CA SER A 296 22.32 12.42 -14.26
C SER A 296 21.35 11.33 -13.79
N GLY A 297 20.19 11.23 -14.44
CA GLY A 297 19.19 10.20 -14.20
C GLY A 297 17.87 10.75 -13.65
N GLY A 298 16.77 10.36 -14.30
CA GLY A 298 15.41 10.61 -13.88
C GLY A 298 14.59 9.32 -13.80
N HIS A 299 13.49 9.35 -13.05
CA HIS A 299 12.64 8.18 -12.89
C HIS A 299 11.20 8.55 -12.54
N THR A 300 10.24 7.93 -13.21
CA THR A 300 8.82 7.97 -12.84
C THR A 300 8.44 6.67 -12.14
N PHE A 301 7.81 6.73 -10.98
CA PHE A 301 7.40 5.51 -10.27
C PHE A 301 6.22 5.78 -9.34
N LEU A 302 5.63 4.70 -8.83
CA LEU A 302 4.54 4.74 -7.86
C LEU A 302 5.05 4.33 -6.49
N ILE A 303 4.67 5.08 -5.47
CA ILE A 303 4.77 4.70 -4.07
C ILE A 303 3.39 4.16 -3.70
N VAL A 304 3.25 2.84 -3.65
CA VAL A 304 1.94 2.18 -3.48
C VAL A 304 1.54 2.10 -2.01
N ASP A 305 2.50 2.09 -1.08
CA ASP A 305 2.26 2.21 0.36
C ASP A 305 3.49 2.75 1.09
N THR A 306 3.26 3.28 2.29
CA THR A 306 4.30 3.86 3.14
C THR A 306 4.10 3.41 4.58
N HIS A 307 5.12 2.75 5.13
CA HIS A 307 5.09 2.31 6.53
C HIS A 307 5.56 3.46 7.42
N ARG A 308 4.60 4.14 8.07
CA ARG A 308 4.82 5.38 8.83
C ARG A 308 5.92 5.28 9.89
N GLU A 309 6.05 4.13 10.56
CA GLU A 309 6.94 4.02 11.72
C GLU A 309 8.40 3.86 11.31
N THR A 310 8.65 3.16 10.20
CA THR A 310 10.02 2.97 9.67
C THR A 310 10.38 3.99 8.61
N GLY A 311 9.39 4.74 8.11
CA GLY A 311 9.53 5.61 6.95
C GLY A 311 9.79 4.84 5.64
N ARG A 312 9.72 3.50 5.63
CA ARG A 312 9.94 2.70 4.41
C ARG A 312 8.80 2.89 3.43
N VAL A 313 9.17 2.94 2.15
CA VAL A 313 8.21 3.09 1.05
C VAL A 313 8.22 1.84 0.19
N LEU A 314 7.03 1.40 -0.20
CA LEU A 314 6.87 0.32 -1.17
C LEU A 314 6.75 0.95 -2.56
N THR A 315 7.78 0.77 -3.38
CA THR A 315 7.86 1.36 -4.72
C THR A 315 7.52 0.33 -5.80
N LEU A 316 6.52 0.64 -6.62
CA LEU A 316 6.15 -0.09 -7.83
C LEU A 316 6.66 0.67 -9.06
N GLU A 317 7.50 0.02 -9.85
CA GLU A 317 8.20 0.63 -10.98
C GLU A 317 8.64 -0.40 -12.03
N SER A 318 9.19 0.07 -13.15
CA SER A 318 9.98 -0.75 -14.06
C SER A 318 11.40 -0.19 -14.10
N ASN A 319 12.39 -0.92 -13.57
CA ASN A 319 13.76 -0.40 -13.42
C ASN A 319 14.86 -1.48 -13.32
N LEU A 320 15.65 -1.61 -14.38
CA LEU A 320 16.77 -2.56 -14.45
C LEU A 320 17.86 -2.32 -13.39
N THR A 321 18.04 -1.09 -12.92
CA THR A 321 19.03 -0.75 -11.88
C THR A 321 18.77 -1.49 -10.57
N TYR A 322 17.51 -1.81 -10.28
CA TYR A 322 17.10 -2.53 -9.08
C TYR A 322 16.79 -4.01 -9.35
N GLY A 323 17.34 -4.57 -10.43
CA GLY A 323 17.16 -5.98 -10.79
C GLY A 323 15.79 -6.32 -11.36
N LEU A 324 14.95 -5.32 -11.65
CA LEU A 324 13.65 -5.53 -12.28
C LEU A 324 13.80 -5.61 -13.79
N ASN A 325 13.25 -6.65 -14.40
CA ASN A 325 13.19 -6.78 -15.85
C ASN A 325 11.72 -6.73 -16.29
N GLY A 326 11.14 -5.54 -16.17
CA GLY A 326 9.71 -5.27 -16.31
C GLY A 326 9.16 -4.63 -15.03
N PRO A 327 7.82 -4.51 -14.91
CA PRO A 327 7.20 -3.97 -13.71
C PRO A 327 7.43 -4.85 -12.49
N GLY A 328 7.69 -4.22 -11.35
CA GLY A 328 8.03 -4.91 -10.12
C GLY A 328 8.04 -3.99 -8.90
N MET A 329 8.15 -4.61 -7.75
CA MET A 329 8.36 -3.94 -6.48
C MET A 329 9.86 -3.78 -6.27
N ARG A 330 10.33 -2.53 -6.19
CA ARG A 330 11.75 -2.21 -6.02
C ARG A 330 12.35 -3.02 -4.86
N MET A 331 13.45 -3.71 -5.12
CA MET A 331 14.15 -4.62 -4.19
C MET A 331 13.38 -5.87 -3.72
N LEU A 332 12.10 -6.05 -4.07
CA LEU A 332 11.33 -7.25 -3.69
C LEU A 332 11.17 -8.24 -4.85
N GLY A 333 11.15 -7.75 -6.10
CA GLY A 333 11.08 -8.61 -7.29
C GLY A 333 10.11 -8.09 -8.34
N ASN A 334 10.02 -8.82 -9.45
CA ASN A 334 9.12 -8.51 -10.54
C ASN A 334 7.68 -8.81 -10.12
N VAL A 335 6.71 -8.14 -10.73
CA VAL A 335 5.28 -8.40 -10.53
C VAL A 335 4.96 -9.90 -10.73
N GLY A 336 5.62 -10.54 -11.71
CA GLY A 336 5.48 -11.98 -11.97
C GLY A 336 5.85 -12.88 -10.78
N ASP A 337 6.75 -12.44 -9.90
CA ASP A 337 7.17 -13.20 -8.72
C ASP A 337 6.08 -13.24 -7.64
N PHE A 338 5.14 -12.27 -7.68
CA PHE A 338 4.01 -12.15 -6.76
C PHE A 338 2.68 -12.64 -7.36
N MET A 339 2.62 -12.83 -8.68
CA MET A 339 1.40 -13.27 -9.36
C MET A 339 1.07 -14.73 -9.09
N GLY A 340 -0.19 -15.00 -8.73
CA GLY A 340 -0.68 -16.35 -8.47
C GLY A 340 -0.27 -16.91 -7.13
N ARG A 341 0.28 -16.08 -6.23
CA ARG A 341 0.40 -16.41 -4.81
C ARG A 341 -0.91 -16.30 -4.07
N GLN A 342 -1.80 -15.42 -4.54
CA GLN A 342 -3.16 -15.22 -4.03
C GLN A 342 -4.12 -15.09 -5.21
N PHE A 343 -5.43 -15.12 -4.94
CA PHE A 343 -6.44 -15.18 -6.00
C PHE A 343 -7.64 -14.27 -5.68
N LEU A 344 -8.01 -13.41 -6.61
CA LEU A 344 -9.06 -12.41 -6.45
C LEU A 344 -10.36 -12.91 -7.08
N CYS A 345 -11.45 -12.82 -6.34
CA CYS A 345 -12.79 -12.93 -6.88
C CYS A 345 -13.12 -11.65 -7.66
N PRO A 346 -13.40 -11.72 -8.97
CA PRO A 346 -13.69 -10.53 -9.78
C PRO A 346 -15.06 -9.91 -9.46
N THR A 347 -15.91 -10.61 -8.71
CA THR A 347 -17.29 -10.19 -8.43
C THR A 347 -17.38 -9.26 -7.22
N ASP A 348 -16.71 -9.61 -6.12
CA ASP A 348 -16.81 -8.89 -4.84
C ASP A 348 -15.45 -8.42 -4.29
N GLY A 349 -14.34 -8.76 -4.95
CA GLY A 349 -13.00 -8.40 -4.52
C GLY A 349 -12.43 -9.25 -3.39
N TYR A 350 -13.09 -10.35 -3.00
CA TYR A 350 -12.51 -11.29 -2.02
C TYR A 350 -11.18 -11.86 -2.52
N VAL A 351 -10.15 -11.87 -1.66
CA VAL A 351 -8.84 -12.44 -1.99
C VAL A 351 -8.63 -13.73 -1.20
N TYR A 352 -8.55 -14.84 -1.93
CA TYR A 352 -8.10 -16.12 -1.38
C TYR A 352 -6.58 -16.10 -1.21
N ASP A 353 -6.13 -16.37 0.02
CA ASP A 353 -4.72 -16.53 0.37
C ASP A 353 -4.45 -18.00 0.71
N PRO A 354 -3.72 -18.76 -0.13
CA PRO A 354 -3.36 -20.14 0.14
C PRO A 354 -2.75 -20.37 1.52
N ALA A 355 -1.94 -19.44 2.04
CA ALA A 355 -1.32 -19.58 3.35
C ALA A 355 -2.34 -19.52 4.51
N VAL A 356 -3.49 -18.87 4.28
CA VAL A 356 -4.59 -18.76 5.25
C VAL A 356 -5.64 -19.85 5.02
N GLY A 357 -5.89 -20.20 3.76
CA GLY A 357 -7.03 -21.04 3.37
C GLY A 357 -8.37 -20.33 3.57
N ASP A 358 -9.41 -21.13 3.76
CA ASP A 358 -10.75 -20.69 4.17
C ASP A 358 -11.37 -21.71 5.16
N PRO A 359 -10.89 -21.75 6.42
CA PRO A 359 -11.26 -22.80 7.38
C PRO A 359 -12.75 -22.81 7.73
N ALA A 360 -13.40 -21.65 7.68
CA ALA A 360 -14.85 -21.52 7.92
C ALA A 360 -15.69 -22.30 6.89
N HIS A 361 -15.14 -22.54 5.71
CA HIS A 361 -15.78 -23.27 4.62
C HIS A 361 -15.02 -24.56 4.25
N GLY A 362 -14.24 -25.09 5.19
CA GLY A 362 -13.59 -26.40 5.06
C GLY A 362 -12.31 -26.42 4.23
N VAL A 363 -11.68 -25.27 3.97
CA VAL A 363 -10.39 -25.17 3.27
C VAL A 363 -9.29 -24.83 4.29
N PRO A 364 -8.40 -25.77 4.66
CA PRO A 364 -7.38 -25.50 5.67
C PRO A 364 -6.30 -24.53 5.16
N PRO A 365 -5.50 -23.91 6.07
CA PRO A 365 -4.30 -23.18 5.71
C PRO A 365 -3.34 -24.00 4.84
N ASP A 366 -2.50 -23.30 4.09
CA ASP A 366 -1.56 -23.84 3.10
C ASP A 366 -2.20 -24.64 1.95
N THR A 367 -3.51 -24.46 1.70
CA THR A 367 -4.20 -25.08 0.56
C THR A 367 -3.96 -24.25 -0.71
N PRO A 368 -3.25 -24.78 -1.73
CA PRO A 368 -2.98 -24.03 -2.96
C PRO A 368 -4.26 -23.83 -3.78
N PHE A 369 -4.42 -22.64 -4.34
CA PHE A 369 -5.46 -22.39 -5.33
C PHE A 369 -4.98 -22.90 -6.69
N ARG A 370 -5.62 -23.94 -7.22
CA ARG A 370 -5.40 -24.38 -8.59
C ARG A 370 -6.66 -24.05 -9.38
N ALA A 371 -6.67 -22.90 -10.05
CA ALA A 371 -7.70 -22.63 -11.05
C ALA A 371 -7.68 -23.81 -12.04
N PRO A 372 -8.78 -24.52 -12.26
CA PRO A 372 -8.72 -25.79 -12.96
C PRO A 372 -8.50 -25.49 -14.43
N THR A 373 -7.25 -25.59 -14.86
CA THR A 373 -6.98 -25.86 -16.26
C THR A 373 -7.46 -27.28 -16.55
N MET A 374 -7.73 -27.58 -17.82
CA MET A 374 -8.09 -28.94 -18.25
C MET A 374 -7.08 -30.01 -17.80
N TRP A 375 -5.84 -29.62 -17.50
CA TRP A 375 -4.77 -30.50 -16.99
C TRP A 375 -4.78 -30.70 -15.46
N ASP A 376 -5.55 -29.92 -14.70
CA ASP A 376 -5.67 -30.02 -13.24
C ASP A 376 -6.80 -30.95 -12.79
N LEU A 377 -7.78 -31.22 -13.66
CA LEU A 377 -8.79 -32.28 -13.45
C LEU A 377 -8.16 -33.67 -13.25
N VAL A 378 -6.95 -33.87 -13.77
CA VAL A 378 -6.19 -35.13 -13.67
C VAL A 378 -5.37 -35.22 -12.36
N ARG A 379 -5.03 -34.08 -11.74
CA ARG A 379 -4.15 -34.02 -10.57
C ARG A 379 -4.86 -33.75 -9.24
N GLY A 380 -6.17 -33.54 -9.27
CA GLY A 380 -6.97 -33.15 -8.12
C GLY A 380 -6.78 -31.67 -7.79
N ASN A 381 -7.89 -30.95 -7.61
CA ASN A 381 -7.87 -29.60 -7.05
C ASN A 381 -7.71 -29.70 -5.53
N ALA A 382 -6.81 -28.92 -4.93
CA ALA A 382 -6.64 -28.92 -3.47
C ALA A 382 -7.80 -28.19 -2.78
N ILE A 383 -8.46 -27.28 -3.49
CA ILE A 383 -9.72 -26.65 -3.06
C ILE A 383 -10.89 -27.54 -3.48
N PRO A 384 -11.88 -27.78 -2.60
CA PRO A 384 -13.06 -28.55 -2.95
C PRO A 384 -13.75 -27.97 -4.21
N PRO A 385 -14.19 -28.79 -5.17
CA PRO A 385 -14.89 -28.32 -6.38
C PRO A 385 -16.14 -27.49 -6.07
N THR A 386 -16.77 -27.75 -4.93
CA THR A 386 -17.96 -27.06 -4.42
C THR A 386 -17.65 -25.76 -3.69
N TRP A 387 -16.38 -25.44 -3.44
CA TRP A 387 -16.01 -24.17 -2.82
C TRP A 387 -16.35 -23.01 -3.76
N VAL A 388 -16.95 -21.98 -3.17
CA VAL A 388 -17.36 -20.73 -3.82
C VAL A 388 -16.80 -19.58 -3.02
N CYS A 389 -16.74 -18.39 -3.64
CA CYS A 389 -16.37 -17.18 -2.92
C CYS A 389 -17.23 -17.03 -1.67
N PRO A 390 -16.65 -16.92 -0.46
CA PRO A 390 -17.42 -16.79 0.77
C PRO A 390 -18.13 -15.43 0.88
N GLY A 391 -17.71 -14.43 0.10
CA GLY A 391 -18.36 -13.12 0.06
C GLY A 391 -19.62 -13.08 -0.81
N CYS A 392 -19.57 -13.65 -2.02
CA CYS A 392 -20.64 -13.51 -3.02
C CYS A 392 -21.15 -14.81 -3.66
N GLY A 393 -20.58 -15.97 -3.31
CA GLY A 393 -20.95 -17.25 -3.91
C GLY A 393 -20.42 -17.47 -5.33
N THR A 394 -19.59 -16.57 -5.86
CA THR A 394 -18.96 -16.72 -7.19
C THR A 394 -18.14 -18.00 -7.26
N SER A 395 -18.27 -18.71 -8.38
CA SER A 395 -17.51 -19.93 -8.65
C SER A 395 -16.00 -19.68 -8.57
N GLN A 396 -15.28 -20.61 -7.95
CA GLN A 396 -13.81 -20.61 -7.89
C GLN A 396 -13.14 -20.53 -9.28
N LEU A 397 -13.84 -20.97 -10.33
CA LEU A 397 -13.39 -20.92 -11.71
C LEU A 397 -13.16 -19.48 -12.22
N LEU A 398 -13.82 -18.50 -11.62
CA LEU A 398 -13.76 -17.10 -12.04
C LEU A 398 -12.67 -16.33 -11.29
N PHE A 399 -12.02 -16.93 -10.30
CA PHE A 399 -10.95 -16.27 -9.59
C PHE A 399 -9.73 -16.10 -10.50
N VAL A 400 -9.13 -14.93 -10.42
CA VAL A 400 -7.92 -14.60 -11.18
C VAL A 400 -6.72 -14.60 -10.23
N PRO A 401 -5.52 -14.98 -10.70
CA PRO A 401 -4.29 -14.72 -9.95
C PRO A 401 -4.30 -13.27 -9.45
N TYR A 402 -3.79 -13.04 -8.25
CA TYR A 402 -3.68 -11.73 -7.63
C TYR A 402 -2.21 -11.51 -7.29
N CYS A 403 -1.64 -10.43 -7.81
CA CYS A 403 -0.30 -9.97 -7.44
C CYS A 403 -0.43 -9.33 -6.06
N ARG A 404 0.25 -9.80 -5.00
CA ARG A 404 0.31 -9.10 -3.70
C ARG A 404 1.72 -9.14 -3.10
N PRO A 405 2.30 -8.01 -2.69
CA PRO A 405 3.58 -7.99 -1.98
C PRO A 405 3.45 -8.64 -0.59
N PRO A 406 4.57 -9.06 0.06
CA PRO A 406 4.53 -9.57 1.43
C PRO A 406 3.83 -8.60 2.39
N ARG A 407 2.96 -9.11 3.27
CA ARG A 407 2.19 -8.27 4.21
C ARG A 407 3.07 -7.48 5.17
N ASP A 408 4.29 -7.93 5.43
CA ASP A 408 5.26 -7.30 6.33
C ASP A 408 6.49 -6.79 5.57
N TRP A 409 6.28 -6.36 4.32
CA TRP A 409 7.33 -5.85 3.43
C TRP A 409 8.27 -4.86 4.12
N TRP A 410 7.76 -4.00 5.00
CA TRP A 410 8.54 -2.99 5.72
C TRP A 410 9.58 -3.55 6.71
N LYS A 411 9.57 -4.86 6.99
CA LYS A 411 10.61 -5.51 7.80
C LYS A 411 11.90 -5.74 7.02
N HIS A 412 11.85 -5.70 5.69
CA HIS A 412 13.03 -5.83 4.86
C HIS A 412 13.87 -4.55 4.95
N ASP A 413 15.05 -4.70 5.56
CA ASP A 413 15.99 -3.61 5.85
C ASP A 413 16.59 -2.95 4.60
N TYR A 414 16.65 -3.69 3.50
CA TYR A 414 17.10 -3.22 2.20
C TYR A 414 16.09 -2.34 1.45
N LEU A 415 14.84 -2.23 1.92
CA LEU A 415 13.88 -1.29 1.35
C LEU A 415 14.22 0.15 1.70
N LYS A 416 14.04 1.02 0.71
CA LYS A 416 14.33 2.44 0.85
C LYS A 416 13.33 3.10 1.79
N THR A 417 13.85 3.96 2.65
CA THR A 417 13.08 4.93 3.40
C THR A 417 12.76 6.12 2.52
N TRP A 418 11.76 6.91 2.92
CA TRP A 418 11.46 8.17 2.27
C TRP A 418 12.67 9.11 2.27
N ASP A 419 13.46 9.12 3.34
CA ASP A 419 14.69 9.91 3.43
C ASP A 419 15.73 9.47 2.40
N ASP A 420 15.88 8.17 2.17
CA ASP A 420 16.75 7.66 1.09
C ASP A 420 16.27 8.15 -0.28
N ILE A 421 14.96 8.10 -0.54
CA ILE A 421 14.37 8.56 -1.81
C ILE A 421 14.60 10.06 -2.00
N ARG A 422 14.37 10.88 -0.97
CA ARG A 422 14.59 12.34 -1.00
C ARG A 422 16.05 12.71 -1.18
N SER A 423 16.95 11.98 -0.53
CA SER A 423 18.39 12.19 -0.67
C SER A 423 18.87 11.86 -2.09
N TYR A 424 18.32 10.81 -2.68
CA TYR A 424 18.72 10.36 -4.01
C TYR A 424 18.10 11.18 -5.15
N TYR A 425 16.85 11.63 -5.01
CA TYR A 425 16.16 12.49 -5.97
C TYR A 425 15.99 13.90 -5.42
N THR A 426 17.02 14.74 -5.61
CA THR A 426 17.03 16.13 -5.12
C THR A 426 15.99 17.01 -5.82
N GLY A 427 15.70 16.76 -7.09
CA GLY A 427 14.57 17.34 -7.81
C GLY A 427 13.42 16.35 -7.86
N ARG A 428 12.25 16.71 -7.34
CA ARG A 428 11.10 15.80 -7.28
C ARG A 428 9.78 16.55 -7.34
N ARG A 429 8.80 15.93 -7.99
CA ARG A 429 7.38 16.32 -7.93
C ARG A 429 6.55 15.09 -7.61
N LEU A 430 5.59 15.26 -6.72
CA LEU A 430 4.71 14.20 -6.24
C LEU A 430 3.25 14.62 -6.46
N ALA A 431 2.41 13.64 -6.76
CA ALA A 431 0.96 13.79 -6.69
C ALA A 431 0.35 12.51 -6.13
N ARG A 432 -0.64 12.65 -5.24
CA ARG A 432 -1.41 11.54 -4.71
C ARG A 432 -2.46 11.14 -5.76
N LEU A 433 -2.43 9.90 -6.21
CA LEU A 433 -3.46 9.37 -7.10
C LEU A 433 -4.80 9.26 -6.37
N ARG A 434 -5.89 9.51 -7.10
CA ARG A 434 -7.25 9.35 -6.59
C ARG A 434 -7.66 7.88 -6.62
N VAL A 435 -7.01 7.10 -5.76
CA VAL A 435 -7.24 5.67 -5.57
C VAL A 435 -8.02 5.44 -4.29
N ARG A 436 -9.04 4.57 -4.38
CA ARG A 436 -9.85 4.13 -3.25
C ARG A 436 -9.67 2.64 -2.97
N ASP A 437 -10.07 2.18 -1.80
CA ASP A 437 -10.05 0.77 -1.38
C ASP A 437 -8.62 0.24 -1.25
N LEU A 438 -7.80 0.97 -0.50
CA LEU A 438 -6.37 0.70 -0.23
C LEU A 438 -6.12 -0.61 0.57
N ALA A 439 -6.63 -1.75 0.09
CA ALA A 439 -6.59 -3.07 0.72
C ALA A 439 -5.47 -3.98 0.18
N TRP A 440 -4.84 -3.60 -0.93
CA TRP A 440 -3.84 -4.41 -1.62
C TRP A 440 -2.61 -4.64 -0.75
N VAL A 441 -2.14 -3.58 -0.08
CA VAL A 441 -0.92 -3.64 0.73
C VAL A 441 -1.23 -3.76 2.22
N ARG A 442 -2.47 -3.47 2.63
CA ARG A 442 -2.88 -3.25 4.03
C ARG A 442 -3.66 -4.39 4.68
#